data_AF-A0A7Y8L7R2-F1
#
_entry.id   AF-A0A7Y8L7R2-F1
#
_cell.length_a   1.000
_cell.length_b   1.000
_cell.length_c   1.000
_cell.angle_alpha   90.00
_cell.angle_beta   90.00
_cell.angle_gamma   90.00
#
_symmetry.space_group_name_H-M   'P 1'
#
loop_
_entity.id
_entity.type
_entity.pdbx_description
1 polymer ?
#
loop_
_entity_poly.entity_id
_entity_poly.type
_entity_poly.pdbx_seq_one_letter_code
_entity_poly.pdbx_strand_id
1 'polypeptide(L)'
;MAKQGFQTKGFISLLTFGSFIIMSVTGIVLYTAPQGRIAYWVTWKFWSLEKNQWEAVHIVSCFFFIIVGVYHLINNWTLLKNYLAGKIAGGLKMKKELAISALIILVIILGPMYRIAPFTYILEFSDYLKKSWIISKEYEPPFGHAEEVSLRVLAKRVNIDLEKALPELKAKGIQADPGDSLLKIAKANKTSPMRIFQVMKKFEVAAPPAIAAAPTGAKGPVFTPDLVDEKFAGTGVGRKTLGEVIQQTGVDPAKVKERLAKNKVEMKEGDTFHDIADKRKVTPMEILKVVLVENYELK
;
A
#
# COMPACT_ATOMS: atom_id res chain seq x y z
N MET A 1 13.70 50.48 -21.69
CA MET A 1 13.37 49.59 -20.55
C MET A 1 14.32 48.41 -20.59
N ALA A 2 15.18 48.24 -19.59
CA ALA A 2 16.10 47.08 -19.55
C ALA A 2 15.28 45.79 -19.41
N LYS A 3 15.52 44.80 -20.29
CA LYS A 3 14.93 43.46 -20.20
C LYS A 3 15.34 42.87 -18.84
N GLN A 4 14.41 42.81 -17.89
CA GLN A 4 14.67 42.11 -16.63
C GLN A 4 14.88 40.63 -16.96
N GLY A 5 16.10 40.14 -16.73
CA GLY A 5 16.41 38.72 -16.84
C GLY A 5 15.65 37.89 -15.81
N PHE A 6 15.59 36.59 -16.03
CA PHE A 6 14.91 35.66 -15.11
C PHE A 6 15.50 35.73 -13.70
N GLN A 7 14.65 35.93 -12.69
CA GLN A 7 15.07 36.06 -11.30
C GLN A 7 15.18 34.69 -10.62
N THR A 8 16.30 33.98 -10.84
CA THR A 8 16.51 32.60 -10.36
C THR A 8 16.29 32.44 -8.85
N LYS A 9 16.75 33.38 -8.02
CA LYS A 9 16.55 33.30 -6.55
C LYS A 9 15.08 33.42 -6.14
N GLY A 10 14.35 34.36 -6.75
CA GLY A 10 12.93 34.56 -6.53
C GLY A 10 12.13 33.35 -7.00
N PHE A 11 12.46 32.82 -8.17
CA PHE A 11 11.85 31.62 -8.73
C PHE A 11 12.02 30.39 -7.81
N ILE A 12 13.25 30.10 -7.36
CA ILE A 12 13.50 28.95 -6.46
C ILE A 12 12.79 29.14 -5.11
N SER A 13 12.69 30.36 -4.60
CA SER A 13 11.94 30.65 -3.37
C SER A 13 10.44 30.40 -3.54
N LEU A 14 9.85 30.84 -4.65
CA LEU A 14 8.46 30.56 -4.99
C LEU A 14 8.20 29.07 -5.20
N LEU A 15 9.11 28.34 -5.86
CA LEU A 15 9.01 26.89 -6.00
C LEU A 15 9.08 26.18 -4.64
N THR A 16 9.96 26.63 -3.74
CA THR A 16 10.08 26.06 -2.38
C THR A 16 8.77 26.26 -1.61
N PHE A 17 8.19 27.46 -1.68
CA PHE A 17 6.92 27.77 -1.04
C PHE A 17 5.75 26.96 -1.64
N GLY A 18 5.65 26.89 -2.96
CA GLY A 18 4.61 26.11 -3.63
C GLY A 18 4.69 24.62 -3.32
N SER A 19 5.91 24.05 -3.30
CA SER A 19 6.11 22.64 -2.94
C SER A 19 5.81 22.36 -1.47
N PHE A 20 6.12 23.29 -0.56
CA PHE A 20 5.67 23.21 0.84
C PHE A 20 4.14 23.15 0.97
N ILE A 21 3.41 23.96 0.21
CA ILE A 21 1.93 23.93 0.20
C ILE A 21 1.44 22.57 -0.28
N ILE A 22 1.95 22.07 -1.40
CA ILE A 22 1.54 20.77 -1.96
C ILE A 22 1.79 19.64 -0.95
N MET A 23 2.97 19.60 -0.33
CA MET A 23 3.31 18.62 0.70
C MET A 23 2.39 18.72 1.92
N SER A 24 2.06 19.93 2.35
CA SER A 24 1.18 20.16 3.50
C SER A 24 -0.24 19.67 3.22
N VAL A 25 -0.81 20.06 2.07
CA VAL A 25 -2.15 19.62 1.65
C VAL A 25 -2.21 18.10 1.52
N THR A 26 -1.27 17.51 0.80
CA THR A 26 -1.23 16.06 0.60
C THR A 26 -0.98 15.31 1.91
N GLY A 27 -0.14 15.84 2.79
CA GLY A 27 0.09 15.30 4.13
C GLY A 27 -1.17 15.31 5.00
N ILE A 28 -1.95 16.39 4.99
CA ILE A 28 -3.24 16.47 5.70
C ILE A 28 -4.24 15.47 5.15
N VAL A 29 -4.35 15.36 3.82
CA VAL A 29 -5.25 14.37 3.20
C VAL A 29 -4.88 12.96 3.65
N LEU A 30 -3.59 12.58 3.56
CA LEU A 30 -3.13 11.25 3.97
C LEU A 30 -3.19 11.01 5.49
N TYR A 31 -3.11 12.06 6.29
CA TYR A 31 -3.28 12.01 7.74
C TYR A 31 -4.70 11.57 8.12
N THR A 32 -5.71 11.97 7.34
CA THR A 32 -7.13 11.63 7.55
C THR A 32 -7.61 10.41 6.75
N ALA A 33 -6.89 10.06 5.67
CA ALA A 33 -7.25 8.96 4.79
C ALA A 33 -7.28 7.62 5.53
N PRO A 34 -8.26 6.74 5.26
CA PRO A 34 -8.38 5.46 5.93
C PRO A 34 -7.14 4.57 5.71
N GLN A 35 -6.99 3.56 6.58
CA GLN A 35 -5.99 2.51 6.40
C GLN A 35 -6.12 1.88 5.01
N GLY A 36 -4.98 1.50 4.39
CA GLY A 36 -4.95 1.02 3.00
C GLY A 36 -5.99 -0.06 2.69
N ARG A 37 -6.09 -1.06 3.57
CA ARG A 37 -7.07 -2.13 3.47
C ARG A 37 -8.52 -1.62 3.34
N ILE A 38 -8.91 -0.64 4.17
CA ILE A 38 -10.25 -0.06 4.14
C ILE A 38 -10.41 0.83 2.90
N ALA A 39 -9.40 1.64 2.59
CA ALA A 39 -9.42 2.56 1.46
C ALA A 39 -9.67 1.84 0.13
N TYR A 40 -9.01 0.70 -0.11
CA TYR A 40 -9.22 -0.08 -1.33
C TYR A 40 -10.57 -0.79 -1.32
N TRP A 41 -10.96 -1.33 -0.16
CA TRP A 41 -12.21 -2.05 0.03
C TRP A 41 -13.47 -1.20 -0.23
N VAL A 42 -13.46 0.06 0.22
CA VAL A 42 -14.57 1.00 0.01
C VAL A 42 -14.38 1.86 -1.24
N THR A 43 -13.27 1.70 -1.96
CA THR A 43 -12.88 2.54 -3.10
C THR A 43 -12.90 4.03 -2.70
N TRP A 44 -12.23 4.34 -1.58
CA TRP A 44 -12.17 5.68 -1.02
C TRP A 44 -11.56 6.66 -2.02
N LYS A 45 -12.22 7.82 -2.15
CA LYS A 45 -11.79 8.92 -3.02
C LYS A 45 -11.93 10.25 -2.30
N PHE A 46 -10.98 11.13 -2.54
CA PHE A 46 -11.06 12.54 -2.15
C PHE A 46 -10.59 13.39 -3.34
N TRP A 47 -11.41 14.39 -3.73
CA TRP A 47 -11.24 15.14 -4.99
C TRP A 47 -10.92 14.26 -6.20
N SER A 48 -11.74 13.21 -6.40
CA SER A 48 -11.63 12.27 -7.51
C SER A 48 -10.37 11.40 -7.56
N LEU A 49 -9.46 11.56 -6.60
CA LEU A 49 -8.25 10.75 -6.47
C LEU A 49 -8.43 9.65 -5.42
N GLU A 50 -7.97 8.46 -5.76
CA GLU A 50 -7.87 7.31 -4.85
C GLU A 50 -6.69 7.50 -3.88
N LYS A 51 -6.69 6.73 -2.78
CA LYS A 51 -5.64 6.84 -1.74
C LYS A 51 -4.22 6.67 -2.30
N ASN A 52 -4.01 5.69 -3.18
CA ASN A 52 -2.73 5.43 -3.84
C ASN A 52 -2.27 6.62 -4.71
N GLN A 53 -3.21 7.35 -5.33
CA GLN A 53 -2.90 8.53 -6.13
C GLN A 53 -2.49 9.70 -5.23
N TRP A 54 -3.16 9.90 -4.09
CA TRP A 54 -2.74 10.86 -3.07
C TRP A 54 -1.36 10.53 -2.50
N GLU A 55 -1.07 9.26 -2.23
CA GLU A 55 0.25 8.79 -1.79
C GLU A 55 1.31 9.08 -2.85
N ALA A 56 1.03 8.82 -4.13
CA ALA A 56 1.95 9.10 -5.22
C ALA A 56 2.27 10.60 -5.33
N VAL A 57 1.26 11.47 -5.29
CA VAL A 57 1.46 12.93 -5.31
C VAL A 57 2.29 13.38 -4.12
N HIS A 58 1.99 12.87 -2.91
CA HIS A 58 2.74 13.22 -1.71
C HIS A 58 4.21 12.82 -1.83
N ILE A 59 4.50 11.57 -2.17
CA ILE A 59 5.87 11.05 -2.30
C ILE A 59 6.67 11.85 -3.33
N VAL A 60 6.12 12.04 -4.53
CA VAL A 60 6.80 12.81 -5.59
C VAL A 60 7.03 14.26 -5.15
N SER A 61 6.06 14.87 -4.46
CA SER A 61 6.22 16.23 -3.93
C SER A 61 7.29 16.33 -2.84
N CYS A 62 7.45 15.30 -1.99
CA CYS A 62 8.52 15.23 -1.00
C CYS A 62 9.90 15.21 -1.66
N PHE A 63 10.10 14.34 -2.66
CA PHE A 63 11.36 14.29 -3.42
C PHE A 63 11.66 15.62 -4.11
N PHE A 64 10.64 16.22 -4.76
CA PHE A 64 10.77 17.51 -5.41
C PHE A 64 11.12 18.63 -4.41
N PHE A 65 10.46 18.67 -3.24
CA PHE A 65 10.74 19.65 -2.18
C PHE A 65 12.16 19.53 -1.64
N ILE A 66 12.68 18.31 -1.48
CA ILE A 66 14.09 18.10 -1.08
C ILE A 66 15.03 18.71 -2.12
N ILE A 67 14.83 18.41 -3.41
CA ILE A 67 15.67 18.93 -4.50
C ILE A 67 15.63 20.46 -4.53
N VAL A 68 14.43 21.05 -4.55
CA VAL A 68 14.25 22.51 -4.58
C VAL A 68 14.80 23.15 -3.30
N GLY A 69 14.63 22.51 -2.14
CA GLY A 69 15.17 22.95 -0.86
C GLY A 69 16.70 22.98 -0.83
N VAL A 70 17.37 22.00 -1.44
CA VAL A 70 18.84 22.02 -1.62
C VAL A 70 19.25 23.20 -2.50
N TYR A 71 18.58 23.42 -3.64
CA TYR A 71 18.84 24.60 -4.48
C TYR A 71 18.57 25.91 -3.74
N HIS A 72 17.51 25.97 -2.93
CA HIS A 72 17.19 27.12 -2.10
C HIS A 72 18.30 27.40 -1.09
N LEU A 73 18.85 26.37 -0.45
CA LEU A 73 19.96 26.47 0.50
C LEU A 73 21.24 26.98 -0.19
N ILE A 74 21.60 26.43 -1.34
CA ILE A 74 22.79 26.84 -2.11
C ILE A 74 22.66 28.31 -2.54
N ASN A 75 21.52 28.71 -3.10
CA ASN A 75 21.30 30.06 -3.62
C ASN A 75 21.27 31.13 -2.50
N ASN A 76 20.96 30.73 -1.27
CA ASN A 76 20.88 31.59 -0.09
C ASN A 76 21.99 31.28 0.94
N TRP A 77 23.04 30.54 0.56
CA TRP A 77 24.08 30.08 1.49
C TRP A 77 24.84 31.22 2.16
N THR A 78 25.16 32.29 1.42
CA THR A 78 25.81 33.48 1.98
C THR A 78 24.93 34.14 3.04
N LEU A 79 23.62 34.20 2.81
CA LEU A 79 22.67 34.76 3.77
C LEU A 79 22.59 33.91 5.03
N LEU A 80 22.50 32.57 4.88
CA LEU A 80 22.50 31.64 6.00
C LEU A 80 23.79 31.73 6.82
N LYS A 81 24.95 31.75 6.16
CA LYS A 81 26.25 31.93 6.81
C LYS A 81 26.31 33.23 7.59
N ASN A 82 25.76 34.33 7.07
CA ASN A 82 25.75 35.61 7.79
C ASN A 82 24.82 35.58 9.02
N TYR A 83 23.71 34.82 8.97
CA TYR A 83 22.85 34.60 10.13
C TYR A 83 23.56 33.78 11.22
N LEU A 84 24.28 32.72 10.84
CA LEU A 84 25.01 31.85 11.76
C LEU A 84 26.31 32.49 12.28
N ALA A 85 27.07 33.11 11.38
CA ALA A 85 28.38 33.68 11.61
C ALA A 85 28.36 35.18 11.22
N GLY A 86 27.68 35.98 12.03
CA GLY A 86 27.75 37.44 11.91
C GLY A 86 29.18 37.92 12.15
N LYS A 87 29.74 38.66 11.18
CA LYS A 87 31.03 39.37 11.25
C LYS A 87 31.13 40.28 12.50
N ILE A 88 31.56 39.77 13.64
CA ILE A 88 32.25 40.54 14.69
C ILE A 88 33.26 39.58 15.33
N ALA A 89 34.45 40.10 15.61
CA ALA A 89 35.65 39.40 16.09
C ALA A 89 35.53 38.71 17.48
N GLY A 90 34.45 37.97 17.76
CA GLY A 90 34.18 37.39 19.09
C GLY A 90 33.27 36.16 19.18
N GLY A 91 32.81 35.55 18.06
CA GLY A 91 32.11 34.25 18.06
C GLY A 91 30.66 34.24 17.53
N LEU A 92 30.00 33.07 17.61
CA LEU A 92 28.62 32.84 17.14
C LEU A 92 27.62 33.79 17.82
N LYS A 93 26.87 34.58 17.02
CA LYS A 93 25.90 35.59 17.48
C LYS A 93 24.58 34.98 18.01
N MET A 94 24.27 33.72 17.65
CA MET A 94 22.98 33.06 17.92
C MET A 94 23.10 31.74 18.70
N LYS A 95 24.07 31.62 19.62
CA LYS A 95 24.32 30.35 20.34
C LYS A 95 23.09 29.84 21.09
N LYS A 96 22.29 30.74 21.69
CA LYS A 96 21.09 30.38 22.45
C LYS A 96 19.98 29.90 21.53
N GLU A 97 19.72 30.62 20.44
CA GLU A 97 18.70 30.31 19.45
C GLU A 97 19.02 29.00 18.72
N LEU A 98 20.30 28.75 18.43
CA LEU A 98 20.76 27.49 17.86
C LEU A 98 20.60 26.32 18.83
N ALA A 99 20.94 26.50 20.11
CA ALA A 99 20.73 25.49 21.13
C ALA A 99 19.24 25.18 21.33
N ILE A 100 18.38 26.20 21.38
CA ILE A 100 16.92 26.04 21.48
C ILE A 100 16.37 25.34 20.24
N SER A 101 16.78 25.73 19.04
CA SER A 101 16.33 25.09 17.80
C SER A 101 16.75 23.62 17.73
N ALA A 102 17.99 23.32 18.10
CA ALA A 102 18.49 21.95 18.18
C ALA A 102 17.71 21.12 19.22
N LEU A 103 17.41 21.69 20.38
CA LEU A 103 16.59 21.04 21.41
C LEU A 103 15.16 20.77 20.91
N ILE A 104 14.53 21.72 20.24
CA ILE A 104 13.18 21.55 19.67
C ILE A 104 13.19 20.43 18.62
N ILE A 105 14.17 20.41 17.71
CA ILE A 105 14.33 19.34 16.71
C ILE A 105 14.50 17.98 17.41
N LEU A 106 15.33 17.91 18.44
CA LEU A 106 15.53 16.69 19.21
C LEU A 106 14.23 16.22 19.87
N VAL A 107 13.45 17.14 20.45
CA VAL A 107 12.15 16.83 21.07
C VAL A 107 11.13 16.35 20.03
N ILE A 108 11.10 16.93 18.81
CA ILE A 108 10.20 16.49 17.72
C ILE A 108 10.59 15.10 17.21
N ILE A 109 11.87 14.72 17.26
CA ILE A 109 12.33 13.38 16.89
C ILE A 109 12.03 12.36 18.01
N LEU A 110 12.47 12.65 19.24
CA LEU A 110 12.39 11.71 20.36
C LEU A 110 10.98 11.61 20.96
N GLY A 111 10.22 12.69 20.98
CA GLY A 111 8.90 12.77 21.61
C GLY A 111 7.93 11.71 21.07
N PRO A 112 7.71 11.62 19.74
CA PRO A 112 6.91 10.57 19.13
C PRO A 112 7.48 9.16 19.37
N MET A 113 8.80 8.97 19.30
CA MET A 113 9.46 7.67 19.50
C MET A 113 9.19 7.09 20.90
N TYR A 114 9.25 7.92 21.93
CA TYR A 114 8.97 7.53 23.31
C TYR A 114 7.50 7.70 23.71
N ARG A 115 6.62 8.04 22.75
CA ARG A 115 5.18 8.26 22.99
C ARG A 115 4.91 9.27 24.12
N ILE A 116 5.60 10.41 24.08
CA ILE A 116 5.46 11.50 25.05
C ILE A 116 4.36 12.48 24.59
N ALA A 117 3.53 12.99 25.51
CA ALA A 117 2.56 14.04 25.22
C ALA A 117 3.25 15.39 24.89
N PRO A 118 2.71 16.24 23.99
CA PRO A 118 1.43 16.09 23.28
C PRO A 118 1.53 15.33 21.95
N PHE A 119 2.70 14.79 21.58
CA PHE A 119 2.89 14.12 20.29
C PHE A 119 1.96 12.91 20.11
N THR A 120 1.70 12.17 21.19
CA THR A 120 0.74 11.05 21.17
C THR A 120 -0.67 11.48 20.78
N TYR A 121 -1.12 12.67 21.19
CA TYR A 121 -2.46 13.15 20.85
C TYR A 121 -2.64 13.32 19.33
N ILE A 122 -1.59 13.79 18.64
CA ILE A 122 -1.60 13.91 17.18
C ILE A 122 -1.63 12.51 16.53
N LEU A 123 -0.90 11.53 17.06
CA LEU A 123 -0.90 10.18 16.49
C LEU A 123 -2.24 9.48 16.73
N GLU A 124 -2.77 9.55 17.95
CA GLU A 124 -4.05 8.94 18.35
C GLU A 124 -5.23 9.58 17.61
N PHE A 125 -5.19 10.89 17.36
CA PHE A 125 -6.20 11.54 16.54
C PHE A 125 -6.20 11.04 15.08
N SER A 126 -5.01 10.84 14.48
CA SER A 126 -4.92 10.20 13.16
C SER A 126 -5.54 8.81 13.17
N ASP A 127 -5.23 8.01 14.19
CA ASP A 127 -5.78 6.66 14.33
C ASP A 127 -7.29 6.66 14.54
N TYR A 128 -7.82 7.60 15.32
CA TYR A 128 -9.24 7.80 15.50
C TYR A 128 -9.94 8.14 14.18
N LEU A 129 -9.42 9.12 13.43
CA LEU A 129 -9.96 9.48 12.11
C LEU A 129 -9.93 8.27 11.15
N LYS A 130 -8.81 7.54 11.12
CA LYS A 130 -8.65 6.34 10.28
C LYS A 130 -9.66 5.24 10.62
N LYS A 131 -9.99 5.06 11.90
CA LYS A 131 -10.99 4.10 12.37
C LYS A 131 -12.43 4.57 12.12
N SER A 132 -12.68 5.87 12.11
CA SER A 132 -14.02 6.42 11.88
C SER A 132 -14.62 6.04 10.51
N TRP A 133 -13.76 5.69 9.54
CA TRP A 133 -14.18 5.14 8.25
C TRP A 133 -14.78 3.74 8.32
N ILE A 134 -14.64 3.04 9.46
CA ILE A 134 -15.21 1.73 9.70
C ILE A 134 -16.57 1.92 10.39
N ILE A 135 -17.64 1.94 9.58
CA ILE A 135 -19.02 2.17 10.09
C ILE A 135 -19.55 0.93 10.81
N SER A 136 -19.21 -0.27 10.35
CA SER A 136 -19.51 -1.51 11.07
C SER A 136 -18.48 -2.59 10.75
N LYS A 137 -18.20 -3.44 11.75
CA LYS A 137 -17.28 -4.59 11.62
C LYS A 137 -17.71 -5.56 10.51
N GLU A 138 -19.00 -5.59 10.21
CA GLU A 138 -19.58 -6.42 9.14
C GLU A 138 -19.24 -5.96 7.73
N TYR A 139 -18.75 -4.73 7.59
CA TYR A 139 -18.35 -4.14 6.31
C TYR A 139 -16.84 -4.08 6.15
N GLU A 140 -16.09 -4.59 7.13
CA GLU A 140 -14.65 -4.79 6.97
C GLU A 140 -14.38 -5.91 5.96
N PRO A 141 -13.27 -5.81 5.21
CA PRO A 141 -12.83 -6.91 4.37
C PRO A 141 -12.52 -8.13 5.26
N PRO A 142 -12.95 -9.34 4.86
CA PRO A 142 -12.82 -10.55 5.69
C PRO A 142 -11.37 -10.96 5.95
N PHE A 143 -10.44 -10.50 5.12
CA PHE A 143 -8.99 -10.66 5.28
C PHE A 143 -8.26 -9.55 4.53
N GLY A 144 -6.93 -9.43 4.72
CA GLY A 144 -6.13 -8.42 4.02
C GLY A 144 -6.10 -8.66 2.51
N HIS A 145 -6.24 -7.59 1.71
CA HIS A 145 -6.26 -7.63 0.24
C HIS A 145 -7.41 -8.49 -0.33
N ALA A 146 -8.55 -8.58 0.37
CA ALA A 146 -9.73 -9.31 -0.12
C ALA A 146 -10.28 -8.73 -1.43
N GLU A 147 -10.02 -7.46 -1.73
CA GLU A 147 -10.35 -6.81 -2.99
C GLU A 147 -9.54 -7.33 -4.19
N GLU A 148 -8.36 -7.92 -3.95
CA GLU A 148 -7.46 -8.38 -5.00
C GLU A 148 -7.77 -9.83 -5.44
N VAL A 149 -8.44 -10.63 -4.60
CA VAL A 149 -8.78 -12.01 -4.94
C VAL A 149 -9.99 -12.10 -5.86
N SER A 150 -10.10 -13.23 -6.58
CA SER A 150 -11.26 -13.51 -7.42
C SER A 150 -12.55 -13.66 -6.61
N LEU A 151 -13.68 -13.36 -7.24
CA LEU A 151 -15.00 -13.53 -6.63
C LEU A 151 -15.22 -14.96 -6.13
N ARG A 152 -14.75 -15.95 -6.89
CA ARG A 152 -14.82 -17.37 -6.52
C ARG A 152 -14.01 -17.69 -5.26
N VAL A 153 -12.77 -17.21 -5.18
CA VAL A 153 -11.91 -17.45 -4.02
C VAL A 153 -12.50 -16.79 -2.77
N LEU A 154 -12.98 -15.55 -2.91
CA LEU A 154 -13.65 -14.87 -1.80
C LEU A 154 -14.85 -15.68 -1.31
N ALA A 155 -15.74 -16.07 -2.22
CA ALA A 155 -16.94 -16.82 -1.87
C ALA A 155 -16.61 -18.11 -1.13
N LYS A 156 -15.61 -18.88 -1.61
CA LYS A 156 -15.16 -20.09 -0.94
C LYS A 156 -14.62 -19.82 0.46
N ARG A 157 -13.78 -18.80 0.62
CA ARG A 157 -13.09 -18.50 1.89
C ARG A 157 -14.03 -18.01 2.99
N VAL A 158 -15.13 -17.36 2.61
CA VAL A 158 -16.17 -16.92 3.54
C VAL A 158 -17.45 -17.78 3.46
N ASN A 159 -17.36 -18.96 2.83
CA ASN A 159 -18.44 -19.93 2.70
C ASN A 159 -19.77 -19.38 2.13
N ILE A 160 -19.68 -18.56 1.09
CA ILE A 160 -20.83 -18.04 0.34
C ILE A 160 -21.18 -18.97 -0.81
N ASP A 161 -22.46 -19.26 -0.97
CA ASP A 161 -23.01 -19.97 -2.13
C ASP A 161 -22.97 -19.09 -3.39
N LEU A 162 -21.93 -19.28 -4.20
CA LEU A 162 -21.68 -18.47 -5.40
C LEU A 162 -22.79 -18.61 -6.45
N GLU A 163 -23.37 -19.80 -6.59
CA GLU A 163 -24.45 -20.07 -7.56
C GLU A 163 -25.71 -19.26 -7.25
N LYS A 164 -25.99 -19.02 -5.96
CA LYS A 164 -27.08 -18.12 -5.54
C LYS A 164 -26.70 -16.64 -5.56
N ALA A 165 -25.42 -16.33 -5.30
CA ALA A 165 -24.94 -14.96 -5.25
C ALA A 165 -24.84 -14.30 -6.64
N LEU A 166 -24.47 -15.03 -7.69
CA LEU A 166 -24.32 -14.48 -9.05
C LEU A 166 -25.63 -13.92 -9.64
N PRO A 167 -26.78 -14.63 -9.56
CA PRO A 167 -28.07 -14.08 -9.97
C PRO A 167 -28.45 -12.81 -9.21
N GLU A 168 -28.20 -12.75 -7.90
CA GLU A 168 -28.50 -11.57 -7.09
C GLU A 168 -27.61 -10.38 -7.46
N LEU A 169 -26.31 -10.60 -7.69
CA LEU A 169 -25.41 -9.57 -8.20
C LEU A 169 -25.91 -9.00 -9.52
N LYS A 170 -26.32 -9.88 -10.45
CA LYS A 170 -26.89 -9.47 -11.74
C LYS A 170 -28.20 -8.71 -11.58
N ALA A 171 -29.09 -9.14 -10.67
CA ALA A 171 -30.34 -8.45 -10.34
C ALA A 171 -30.10 -7.05 -9.74
N LYS A 172 -28.98 -6.85 -9.05
CA LYS A 172 -28.52 -5.54 -8.55
C LYS A 172 -27.74 -4.73 -9.60
N GLY A 173 -27.69 -5.18 -10.85
CA GLY A 173 -27.00 -4.51 -11.94
C GLY A 173 -25.47 -4.66 -11.91
N ILE A 174 -24.94 -5.61 -11.15
CA ILE A 174 -23.50 -5.90 -11.05
C ILE A 174 -23.19 -7.07 -11.98
N GLN A 175 -22.46 -6.80 -13.07
CA GLN A 175 -21.90 -7.82 -13.94
C GLN A 175 -20.61 -8.34 -13.32
N ALA A 176 -20.61 -9.61 -12.92
CA ALA A 176 -19.48 -10.20 -12.22
C ALA A 176 -19.08 -11.53 -12.89
N ASP A 177 -17.82 -11.64 -13.28
CA ASP A 177 -17.22 -12.91 -13.66
C ASP A 177 -16.59 -13.55 -12.41
N PRO A 178 -16.92 -14.81 -12.07
CA PRO A 178 -16.32 -15.53 -10.95
C PRO A 178 -14.78 -15.51 -10.90
N GLY A 179 -14.11 -15.46 -12.05
CA GLY A 179 -12.64 -15.45 -12.16
C GLY A 179 -12.01 -14.07 -11.96
N ASP A 180 -12.79 -13.00 -12.07
CA ASP A 180 -12.28 -11.63 -11.93
C ASP A 180 -12.13 -11.23 -10.46
N SER A 181 -11.14 -10.38 -10.19
CA SER A 181 -10.95 -9.81 -8.86
C SER A 181 -12.10 -8.88 -8.47
N LEU A 182 -12.38 -8.79 -7.16
CA LEU A 182 -13.41 -7.88 -6.67
C LEU A 182 -13.13 -6.43 -7.08
N LEU A 183 -11.87 -6.01 -7.07
CA LEU A 183 -11.45 -4.68 -7.50
C LEU A 183 -11.76 -4.44 -8.99
N LYS A 184 -11.51 -5.43 -9.85
CA LYS A 184 -11.82 -5.33 -11.29
C LYS A 184 -13.33 -5.26 -11.52
N ILE A 185 -14.10 -6.12 -10.87
CA ILE A 185 -15.57 -6.12 -10.93
C ILE A 185 -16.11 -4.78 -10.41
N ALA A 186 -15.59 -4.28 -9.29
CA ALA A 186 -16.01 -3.01 -8.71
C ALA A 186 -15.79 -1.84 -9.67
N LYS A 187 -14.61 -1.76 -10.30
CA LYS A 187 -14.29 -0.72 -11.29
C LYS A 187 -15.19 -0.78 -12.52
N ALA A 188 -15.41 -1.97 -13.08
CA ALA A 188 -16.27 -2.16 -14.24
C ALA A 188 -17.73 -1.74 -13.96
N ASN A 189 -18.20 -1.94 -12.73
CA ASN A 189 -19.57 -1.65 -12.32
C ASN A 189 -19.73 -0.32 -11.56
N LYS A 190 -18.70 0.54 -11.53
CA LYS A 190 -18.68 1.82 -10.80
C LYS A 190 -19.18 1.70 -9.35
N THR A 191 -18.78 0.62 -8.68
CA THR A 191 -19.13 0.29 -7.29
C THR A 191 -17.86 0.05 -6.47
N SER A 192 -18.00 -0.52 -5.27
CA SER A 192 -16.86 -0.89 -4.41
C SER A 192 -16.83 -2.40 -4.13
N PRO A 193 -15.65 -2.99 -3.85
CA PRO A 193 -15.51 -4.36 -3.35
C PRO A 193 -16.44 -4.65 -2.15
N MET A 194 -16.52 -3.71 -1.21
CA MET A 194 -17.44 -3.77 -0.07
C MET A 194 -18.89 -3.98 -0.51
N ARG A 195 -19.37 -3.25 -1.51
CA ARG A 195 -20.76 -3.35 -1.97
C ARG A 195 -21.05 -4.70 -2.61
N ILE A 196 -20.11 -5.22 -3.38
CA ILE A 196 -20.20 -6.57 -3.97
C ILE A 196 -20.32 -7.60 -2.84
N PHE A 197 -19.41 -7.53 -1.87
CA PHE A 197 -19.41 -8.44 -0.72
C PHE A 197 -20.71 -8.39 0.09
N GLN A 198 -21.25 -7.20 0.35
CA GLN A 198 -22.53 -7.04 1.05
C GLN A 198 -23.71 -7.76 0.37
N VAL A 199 -23.75 -7.75 -0.95
CA VAL A 199 -24.80 -8.44 -1.71
C VAL A 199 -24.65 -9.94 -1.56
N MET A 200 -23.41 -10.42 -1.61
CA MET A 200 -23.08 -11.85 -1.51
C MET A 200 -23.26 -12.42 -0.09
N LYS A 201 -22.97 -11.63 0.95
CA LYS A 201 -22.97 -12.07 2.36
C LYS A 201 -24.27 -12.72 2.80
N LYS A 202 -25.41 -12.37 2.19
CA LYS A 202 -26.72 -12.98 2.48
C LYS A 202 -26.80 -14.47 2.15
N PHE A 203 -25.91 -14.95 1.29
CA PHE A 203 -25.80 -16.35 0.90
C PHE A 203 -24.64 -17.06 1.61
N GLU A 204 -24.13 -16.48 2.69
CA GLU A 204 -23.24 -17.17 3.62
C GLU A 204 -23.97 -18.39 4.18
N VAL A 205 -23.42 -19.56 3.88
CA VAL A 205 -23.92 -20.82 4.41
C VAL A 205 -23.26 -21.03 5.76
N ALA A 206 -24.01 -21.43 6.78
CA ALA A 206 -23.40 -21.87 8.03
C ALA A 206 -22.35 -22.95 7.72
N ALA A 207 -21.13 -22.76 8.20
CA ALA A 207 -20.03 -23.65 7.91
C ALA A 207 -20.44 -25.11 8.19
N PRO A 208 -20.31 -26.04 7.23
CA PRO A 208 -20.13 -27.43 7.59
C PRO A 208 -18.94 -27.50 8.56
N PRO A 209 -18.94 -28.42 9.55
CA PRO A 209 -17.77 -28.63 10.40
C PRO A 209 -16.54 -28.76 9.51
N ALA A 210 -15.49 -28.00 9.88
CA ALA A 210 -14.25 -27.84 9.14
C ALA A 210 -13.95 -29.07 8.29
N ILE A 211 -13.90 -28.90 6.97
CA ILE A 211 -13.48 -29.96 6.06
C ILE A 211 -12.15 -30.46 6.59
N ALA A 212 -12.20 -31.64 7.21
CA ALA A 212 -11.05 -32.37 7.68
C ALA A 212 -10.08 -32.42 6.50
N ALA A 213 -8.80 -32.17 6.80
CA ALA A 213 -7.72 -32.26 5.85
C ALA A 213 -7.96 -33.42 4.88
N ALA A 214 -8.05 -33.10 3.59
CA ALA A 214 -8.17 -34.11 2.55
C ALA A 214 -7.02 -35.13 2.71
N PRO A 215 -7.28 -36.41 2.43
CA PRO A 215 -6.43 -37.50 2.87
C PRO A 215 -5.03 -37.38 2.27
N THR A 216 -4.03 -37.51 3.15
CA THR A 216 -2.65 -37.81 2.80
C THR A 216 -2.62 -39.11 2.00
N GLY A 217 -2.42 -38.99 0.69
CA GLY A 217 -2.31 -40.13 -0.21
C GLY A 217 -1.93 -39.74 -1.63
N ALA A 218 -0.62 -39.80 -1.91
CA ALA A 218 0.04 -39.87 -3.22
C ALA A 218 0.17 -38.60 -4.09
N LYS A 219 1.45 -38.28 -4.39
CA LYS A 219 2.03 -37.17 -5.18
C LYS A 219 1.85 -35.79 -4.52
N GLY A 220 2.94 -35.03 -4.42
CA GLY A 220 2.99 -33.75 -3.68
C GLY A 220 1.83 -32.81 -4.03
N PRO A 221 1.47 -31.88 -3.14
CA PRO A 221 0.23 -31.11 -3.24
C PRO A 221 0.10 -30.44 -4.61
N VAL A 222 -0.91 -30.85 -5.39
CA VAL A 222 -1.26 -30.21 -6.65
C VAL A 222 -1.91 -28.87 -6.29
N PHE A 223 -1.14 -27.79 -6.39
CA PHE A 223 -1.68 -26.45 -6.19
C PHE A 223 -2.38 -25.98 -7.47
N THR A 224 -3.61 -25.46 -7.30
CA THR A 224 -4.32 -24.69 -8.34
C THR A 224 -4.23 -23.20 -8.02
N PRO A 225 -4.42 -22.28 -8.99
CA PRO A 225 -4.37 -20.83 -8.73
C PRO A 225 -5.33 -20.40 -7.61
N ASP A 226 -6.53 -20.98 -7.61
CA ASP A 226 -7.56 -20.70 -6.61
C ASP A 226 -7.15 -21.21 -5.22
N LEU A 227 -6.50 -22.37 -5.12
CA LEU A 227 -6.01 -22.93 -3.84
C LEU A 227 -4.86 -22.09 -3.27
N VAL A 228 -4.03 -21.51 -4.12
CA VAL A 228 -2.96 -20.60 -3.70
C VAL A 228 -3.55 -19.32 -3.12
N ASP A 229 -4.52 -18.71 -3.80
CA ASP A 229 -5.18 -17.51 -3.27
C ASP A 229 -5.92 -17.79 -1.95
N GLU A 230 -6.61 -18.93 -1.84
CA GLU A 230 -7.30 -19.34 -0.62
C GLU A 230 -6.36 -19.46 0.57
N LYS A 231 -5.20 -20.12 0.40
CA LYS A 231 -4.24 -20.37 1.48
C LYS A 231 -3.36 -19.18 1.82
N PHE A 232 -3.03 -18.34 0.85
CA PHE A 232 -1.96 -17.35 0.99
C PHE A 232 -2.43 -15.89 0.90
N ALA A 233 -3.64 -15.59 0.40
CA ALA A 233 -4.12 -14.22 0.38
C ALA A 233 -4.25 -13.65 1.80
N GLY A 234 -3.74 -12.44 2.02
CA GLY A 234 -3.75 -11.78 3.32
C GLY A 234 -2.72 -12.29 4.34
N THR A 235 -1.86 -13.26 4.00
CA THR A 235 -0.80 -13.77 4.91
C THR A 235 0.54 -13.04 4.76
N GLY A 236 0.58 -11.91 4.05
CA GLY A 236 1.81 -11.14 3.85
C GLY A 236 2.83 -11.79 2.90
N VAL A 237 2.36 -12.47 1.85
CA VAL A 237 3.19 -13.23 0.88
C VAL A 237 4.34 -12.42 0.30
N GLY A 238 4.14 -11.12 0.04
CA GLY A 238 5.20 -10.27 -0.53
C GLY A 238 6.48 -10.22 0.29
N ARG A 239 6.41 -10.40 1.61
CA ARG A 239 7.58 -10.39 2.50
C ARG A 239 8.30 -11.74 2.60
N LYS A 240 7.70 -12.80 2.09
CA LYS A 240 8.29 -14.14 2.15
C LYS A 240 9.36 -14.29 1.08
N THR A 241 10.36 -15.11 1.36
CA THR A 241 11.37 -15.50 0.38
C THR A 241 10.97 -16.77 -0.36
N LEU A 242 11.59 -17.03 -1.52
CA LEU A 242 11.38 -18.27 -2.25
C LEU A 242 11.71 -19.51 -1.39
N GLY A 243 12.81 -19.44 -0.63
CA GLY A 243 13.23 -20.52 0.26
C GLY A 243 12.21 -20.83 1.36
N GLU A 244 11.67 -19.79 2.00
CA GLU A 244 10.62 -19.95 3.03
C GLU A 244 9.35 -20.58 2.46
N VAL A 245 8.94 -20.20 1.26
CA VAL A 245 7.73 -20.76 0.62
C VAL A 245 7.95 -22.21 0.22
N ILE A 246 9.12 -22.56 -0.33
CA ILE A 246 9.47 -23.95 -0.67
C ILE A 246 9.44 -24.81 0.59
N GLN A 247 10.04 -24.34 1.69
CA GLN A 247 10.01 -25.04 2.98
C GLN A 247 8.59 -25.18 3.53
N GLN A 248 7.77 -24.13 3.41
CA GLN A 248 6.39 -24.13 3.91
C GLN A 248 5.45 -25.04 3.10
N THR A 249 5.69 -25.20 1.80
CA THR A 249 4.79 -25.91 0.89
C THR A 249 5.26 -27.29 0.48
N GLY A 250 6.54 -27.61 0.70
CA GLY A 250 7.15 -28.90 0.37
C GLY A 250 7.24 -29.19 -1.13
N VAL A 251 7.17 -28.16 -1.99
CA VAL A 251 7.36 -28.33 -3.44
C VAL A 251 8.83 -28.56 -3.80
N ASP A 252 9.07 -29.35 -4.83
CA ASP A 252 10.41 -29.66 -5.32
C ASP A 252 11.11 -28.42 -5.92
N PRO A 253 12.28 -28.00 -5.39
CA PRO A 253 13.04 -26.85 -5.89
C PRO A 253 13.38 -26.93 -7.39
N ALA A 254 13.58 -28.13 -7.94
CA ALA A 254 13.89 -28.31 -9.36
C ALA A 254 12.70 -27.93 -10.24
N LYS A 255 11.49 -28.36 -9.86
CA LYS A 255 10.25 -28.02 -10.56
C LYS A 255 9.91 -26.54 -10.44
N VAL A 256 10.19 -25.92 -9.29
CA VAL A 256 10.00 -24.49 -9.11
C VAL A 256 10.89 -23.68 -10.06
N LYS A 257 12.16 -24.07 -10.21
CA LYS A 257 13.08 -23.41 -11.18
C LYS A 257 12.60 -23.54 -12.62
N GLU A 258 12.08 -24.70 -13.00
CA GLU A 258 11.51 -24.93 -14.34
C GLU A 258 10.27 -24.04 -14.60
N ARG A 259 9.35 -23.96 -13.64
CA ARG A 259 8.13 -23.12 -13.74
C ARG A 259 8.47 -21.63 -13.83
N LEU A 260 9.42 -21.17 -13.02
CA LEU A 260 9.95 -19.82 -13.05
C LEU A 260 10.61 -19.50 -14.40
N ALA A 261 11.46 -20.40 -14.92
CA ALA A 261 12.10 -20.25 -16.21
C ALA A 261 11.09 -20.21 -17.38
N LYS A 262 10.05 -21.05 -17.35
CA LYS A 262 8.96 -21.04 -18.34
C LYS A 262 8.25 -19.69 -18.40
N ASN A 263 8.08 -19.05 -17.24
CA ASN A 263 7.50 -17.72 -17.12
C ASN A 263 8.54 -16.60 -17.25
N LYS A 264 9.79 -16.90 -17.63
CA LYS A 264 10.92 -15.94 -17.72
C LYS A 264 11.19 -15.18 -16.40
N VAL A 265 10.79 -15.75 -15.26
CA VAL A 265 10.99 -15.17 -13.93
C VAL A 265 12.33 -15.66 -13.40
N GLU A 266 13.25 -14.74 -13.13
CA GLU A 266 14.49 -15.04 -12.43
C GLU A 266 14.34 -14.68 -10.95
N MET A 267 14.42 -15.69 -10.09
CA MET A 267 14.26 -15.53 -8.65
C MET A 267 15.25 -16.45 -7.92
N LYS A 268 15.99 -15.89 -6.97
CA LYS A 268 16.91 -16.61 -6.07
C LYS A 268 16.20 -16.97 -4.76
N GLU A 269 16.76 -17.90 -4.00
CA GLU A 269 16.15 -18.39 -2.75
C GLU A 269 15.92 -17.28 -1.70
N GLY A 270 16.77 -16.25 -1.67
CA GLY A 270 16.66 -15.11 -0.76
C GLY A 270 15.89 -13.91 -1.30
N ASP A 271 15.44 -13.94 -2.57
CA ASP A 271 14.65 -12.85 -3.13
C ASP A 271 13.23 -12.91 -2.56
N THR A 272 12.64 -11.74 -2.30
CA THR A 272 11.26 -11.66 -1.84
C THR A 272 10.28 -11.71 -3.00
N PHE A 273 9.06 -12.21 -2.77
CA PHE A 273 8.02 -12.18 -3.80
C PHE A 273 7.65 -10.74 -4.20
N HIS A 274 7.81 -9.75 -3.31
CA HIS A 274 7.59 -8.34 -3.62
C HIS A 274 8.60 -7.80 -4.63
N ASP A 275 9.90 -8.04 -4.44
CA ASP A 275 10.95 -7.50 -5.31
C ASP A 275 10.82 -8.03 -6.75
N ILE A 276 10.42 -9.29 -6.91
CA ILE A 276 10.24 -9.93 -8.22
C ILE A 276 8.93 -9.47 -8.87
N ALA A 277 7.86 -9.35 -8.08
CA ALA A 277 6.57 -8.85 -8.55
C ALA A 277 6.66 -7.41 -9.09
N ASP A 278 7.36 -6.53 -8.37
CA ASP A 278 7.55 -5.13 -8.76
C ASP A 278 8.33 -5.00 -10.08
N LYS A 279 9.41 -5.77 -10.26
CA LYS A 279 10.18 -5.83 -11.53
C LYS A 279 9.32 -6.23 -12.72
N ARG A 280 8.31 -7.06 -12.48
CA ARG A 280 7.43 -7.67 -13.49
C ARG A 280 6.09 -6.95 -13.63
N LYS A 281 5.81 -5.95 -12.77
CA LYS A 281 4.53 -5.24 -12.67
C LYS A 281 3.32 -6.17 -12.48
N VAL A 282 3.54 -7.29 -11.81
CA VAL A 282 2.50 -8.26 -11.42
C VAL A 282 2.39 -8.28 -9.91
N THR A 283 1.40 -8.97 -9.35
CA THR A 283 1.25 -9.08 -7.90
C THR A 283 2.17 -10.17 -7.31
N PRO A 284 2.60 -10.06 -6.04
CA PRO A 284 3.34 -11.13 -5.36
C PRO A 284 2.59 -12.47 -5.36
N MET A 285 1.26 -12.43 -5.34
CA MET A 285 0.39 -13.60 -5.45
C MET A 285 0.50 -14.29 -6.82
N GLU A 286 0.65 -13.54 -7.90
CA GLU A 286 0.84 -14.10 -9.24
C GLU A 286 2.19 -14.79 -9.39
N ILE A 287 3.26 -14.24 -8.80
CA ILE A 287 4.57 -14.92 -8.74
C ILE A 287 4.47 -16.18 -7.89
N LEU A 288 3.74 -16.15 -6.77
CA LEU A 288 3.50 -17.35 -5.95
C LEU A 288 2.74 -18.43 -6.72
N LYS A 289 1.76 -18.06 -7.55
CA LYS A 289 1.05 -19.00 -8.44
C LYS A 289 2.01 -19.64 -9.44
N VAL A 290 2.94 -18.89 -10.03
CA VAL A 290 3.98 -19.47 -10.90
C VAL A 290 4.82 -20.52 -10.16
N VAL A 291 5.18 -20.26 -8.91
CA VAL A 291 5.99 -21.17 -8.10
C VAL A 291 5.22 -22.45 -7.76
N LEU A 292 3.97 -22.33 -7.34
CA LEU A 292 3.21 -23.45 -6.77
C LEU A 292 2.40 -24.24 -7.79
N VAL A 293 1.83 -23.58 -8.80
CA VAL A 293 0.86 -24.17 -9.75
C VAL A 293 1.57 -24.70 -11.00
N GLU A 294 1.20 -25.90 -11.42
CA GLU A 294 1.67 -26.47 -12.69
C GLU A 294 1.02 -25.76 -13.89
N ASN A 295 1.83 -25.36 -14.87
CA ASN A 295 1.40 -24.68 -16.10
C ASN A 295 0.68 -23.33 -15.91
N TYR A 296 0.89 -22.64 -14.78
CA TYR A 296 0.43 -21.26 -14.65
C TYR A 296 1.29 -20.33 -15.51
N GLU A 297 0.65 -19.55 -16.37
CA GLU A 297 1.29 -18.55 -17.21
C GLU A 297 0.86 -17.16 -16.75
N LEU A 298 1.85 -16.29 -16.52
CA LEU A 298 1.61 -14.88 -16.22
C LEU A 298 0.94 -14.23 -17.43
N LYS A 299 -0.20 -13.58 -17.19
CA LYS A 299 -0.90 -12.76 -18.17
C LYS A 299 -0.28 -11.37 -18.25
#